data_AF-A0A172WR63-F1
#
_entry.id   AF-A0A172WR63-F1
#
_cell.length_a   1.000
_cell.length_b   1.000
_cell.length_c   1.000
_cell.angle_alpha   90.00
_cell.angle_beta   90.00
_cell.angle_gamma   90.00
#
_symmetry.space_group_name_H-M   'P 1'
#
loop_
_entity.id
_entity.type
_entity.pdbx_description
1 polymer ?
#
loop_
_entity_poly.entity_id
_entity_poly.type
_entity_poly.pdbx_seq_one_letter_code
_entity_poly.pdbx_strand_id
1 'polypeptide(L)'
;MSASKVLIGCWLALAVLSTATVLLGNAGSTLLLAGAVLAVALIKAWVITEGFMELRHAPVMWRLLLFGWPLAMACGILFAMMV
;
A
#
# COMPACT_ATOMS: atom_id res chain seq x y z
N MET A 1 20.91 3.68 12.26
CA MET A 1 20.29 2.35 12.03
C MET A 1 20.94 1.75 10.79
N SER A 2 21.48 0.53 10.85
CA SER A 2 22.04 -0.12 9.65
C SER A 2 20.93 -0.33 8.62
N ALA A 3 21.17 0.00 7.35
CA ALA A 3 20.18 -0.10 6.25
C ALA A 3 19.51 -1.48 6.20
N SER A 4 20.25 -2.55 6.52
CA SER A 4 19.74 -3.91 6.61
C SER A 4 18.60 -4.07 7.62
N LYS A 5 18.65 -3.38 8.77
CA LYS A 5 17.57 -3.45 9.78
C LYS A 5 16.29 -2.80 9.27
N VAL A 6 16.41 -1.72 8.50
CA VAL A 6 15.26 -1.03 7.89
C VAL A 6 14.63 -1.92 6.82
N LEU A 7 15.44 -2.51 5.94
CA LEU A 7 15.00 -3.45 4.91
C LEU A 7 14.28 -4.68 5.50
N ILE A 8 14.82 -5.28 6.56
CA ILE A 8 14.18 -6.40 7.26
C ILE A 8 12.83 -5.96 7.85
N GLY A 9 12.76 -4.77 8.45
CA GLY A 9 11.51 -4.21 8.97
C GLY A 9 10.46 -4.00 7.86
N CYS A 10 10.85 -3.42 6.73
CA CYS A 10 9.99 -3.23 5.57
C CYS A 10 9.51 -4.56 5.00
N TRP A 11 10.40 -5.56 4.92
CA TRP A 11 10.06 -6.90 4.47
C TRP A 11 9.02 -7.56 5.37
N LEU A 12 9.21 -7.50 6.70
CA LEU A 12 8.24 -8.03 7.66
C LEU A 12 6.89 -7.30 7.56
N ALA A 13 6.89 -5.99 7.42
CA ALA A 13 5.67 -5.20 7.21
C ALA A 13 4.94 -5.64 5.94
N LEU A 14 5.66 -5.84 4.83
CA LEU A 14 5.08 -6.31 3.57
C LEU A 14 4.53 -7.74 3.66
N ALA A 15 5.19 -8.62 4.41
CA ALA A 15 4.71 -9.98 4.66
C ALA A 15 3.37 -9.93 5.42
N VAL A 16 3.30 -9.18 6.52
CA VAL A 16 2.07 -9.00 7.31
C VAL A 16 0.94 -8.39 6.47
N LEU A 17 1.21 -7.32 5.72
CA LEU A 17 0.21 -6.68 4.86
C LEU A 17 -0.29 -7.62 3.75
N SER A 18 0.58 -8.48 3.23
CA SER A 18 0.19 -9.46 2.20
C SER A 18 -0.72 -10.53 2.78
N THR A 19 -0.42 -11.06 3.96
CA THR A 19 -1.31 -11.99 4.67
C THR A 19 -2.65 -11.34 4.99
N ALA A 20 -2.64 -10.09 5.47
CA ALA A 20 -3.87 -9.33 5.74
C ALA A 20 -4.74 -9.17 4.49
N THR A 21 -4.13 -8.93 3.33
CA THR A 21 -4.86 -8.82 2.05
C THR A 21 -5.59 -10.12 1.71
N VAL A 22 -4.93 -11.28 1.87
CA VAL A 22 -5.55 -12.59 1.63
C VAL A 22 -6.72 -12.84 2.58
N LEU A 23 -6.55 -12.55 3.87
CA LEU A 23 -7.60 -12.71 4.87
C LEU A 23 -8.81 -11.81 4.58
N LEU A 24 -8.58 -10.54 4.23
CA LEU A 24 -9.63 -9.60 3.87
C LEU A 24 -10.33 -10.00 2.56
N GLY A 25 -9.58 -10.43 1.55
CA GLY A 25 -10.14 -10.89 0.28
C GLY A 25 -10.97 -12.16 0.39
N ASN A 26 -10.67 -13.03 1.36
CA ASN A 26 -11.44 -14.24 1.62
C ASN A 26 -12.64 -14.02 2.56
N ALA A 27 -12.76 -12.85 3.20
CA ALA A 27 -13.84 -12.55 4.13
C ALA A 27 -15.16 -12.18 3.44
N GLY A 28 -15.18 -12.06 2.11
CA GLY A 28 -16.36 -11.76 1.30
C GLY A 28 -16.22 -10.50 0.45
N SER A 29 -17.33 -10.05 -0.12
CA SER A 29 -17.37 -8.92 -1.06
C SER A 29 -18.33 -7.84 -0.58
N THR A 30 -17.88 -7.05 0.39
CA THR A 30 -18.59 -5.84 0.84
C THR A 30 -17.76 -4.60 0.49
N LEU A 31 -18.42 -3.45 0.37
CA LEU A 31 -17.73 -2.18 0.14
C LEU A 31 -16.69 -1.88 1.24
N LEU A 32 -17.00 -2.24 2.49
CA LEU A 32 -16.10 -2.07 3.62
C LEU A 32 -14.86 -2.98 3.52
N LEU A 33 -15.03 -4.24 3.12
CA LEU A 33 -13.92 -5.16 2.87
C LEU A 33 -13.06 -4.71 1.68
N ALA A 34 -13.68 -4.26 0.60
CA ALA A 34 -12.97 -3.69 -0.54
C ALA A 34 -12.16 -2.44 -0.13
N GLY A 35 -12.76 -1.54 0.65
CA GLY A 35 -12.05 -0.39 1.23
C GLY A 35 -10.87 -0.79 2.11
N ALA A 36 -11.02 -1.83 2.93
CA ALA A 36 -9.94 -2.35 3.76
C ALA A 36 -8.80 -2.95 2.91
N VAL A 37 -9.11 -3.72 1.87
CA VAL A 37 -8.11 -4.26 0.92
C VAL A 37 -7.35 -3.12 0.23
N LEU A 38 -8.06 -2.10 -0.24
CA LEU A 38 -7.45 -0.93 -0.89
C LEU A 38 -6.58 -0.14 0.08
N ALA A 39 -7.00 0.05 1.33
CA ALA A 39 -6.17 0.69 2.35
C ALA A 39 -4.87 -0.09 2.59
N VAL A 40 -4.94 -1.42 2.69
CA VAL A 40 -3.75 -2.27 2.82
C VAL A 40 -2.84 -2.14 1.59
N ALA A 41 -3.40 -2.09 0.38
CA ALA A 41 -2.64 -1.87 -0.84
C ALA A 41 -1.91 -0.51 -0.86
N LEU A 42 -2.56 0.57 -0.39
CA LEU A 42 -1.94 1.89 -0.26
C LEU A 42 -0.80 1.88 0.77
N ILE A 43 -0.98 1.23 1.91
CA ILE A 43 0.09 1.09 2.91
C ILE A 43 1.28 0.33 2.32
N LYS A 44 1.05 -0.75 1.54
CA LYS A 44 2.11 -1.47 0.85
C LYS A 44 2.88 -0.57 -0.13
N ALA A 45 2.15 0.20 -0.94
CA ALA A 45 2.76 1.15 -1.88
C ALA A 45 3.67 2.14 -1.13
N TRP A 46 3.19 2.69 0.00
CA TRP A 46 3.97 3.60 0.84
C TRP A 46 5.24 2.95 1.40
N VAL A 47 5.15 1.73 1.96
CA VAL A 47 6.30 0.97 2.50
C VAL A 47 7.34 0.70 1.42
N ILE A 48 6.92 0.41 0.18
CA ILE A 48 7.84 0.17 -0.94
C ILE A 48 8.52 1.47 -1.36
N THR A 49 7.75 2.55 -1.53
CA THR A 49 8.30 3.84 -1.98
C THR A 49 9.28 4.44 -0.98
N GLU A 50 8.97 4.40 0.32
CA GLU A 50 9.84 5.01 1.34
C GLU A 50 10.94 4.06 1.82
N GLY A 51 10.64 2.77 1.93
CA GLY A 51 11.51 1.78 2.55
C GLY A 51 12.46 1.09 1.58
N PHE A 52 11.95 0.61 0.44
CA PHE A 52 12.74 -0.15 -0.54
C PHE A 52 13.41 0.73 -1.60
N MET A 53 12.71 1.77 -2.07
CA MET A 53 13.22 2.64 -3.12
C MET A 53 14.11 3.78 -2.59
N GLU A 54 14.29 3.89 -1.27
CA GLU A 54 15.02 4.97 -0.58
C GLU A 54 14.63 6.38 -1.05
N LEU A 55 13.41 6.56 -1.60
CA LEU A 55 12.90 7.84 -2.10
C LEU A 55 12.72 8.90 -1.00
N ARG A 56 13.00 8.54 0.26
CA ARG A 56 13.13 9.47 1.39
C ARG A 56 14.06 10.65 1.10
N HIS A 57 15.07 10.46 0.25
CA HIS A 57 16.00 11.53 -0.16
C HIS A 57 15.68 12.11 -1.56
N ALA A 58 14.64 11.61 -2.22
CA ALA A 58 14.26 12.04 -3.56
C ALA A 58 13.26 13.21 -3.53
N PRO A 59 13.13 13.97 -4.64
CA PRO A 59 12.19 15.08 -4.73
C PRO A 59 10.75 14.64 -4.47
N VAL A 60 9.99 15.45 -3.73
CA VAL A 60 8.60 15.16 -3.32
C VAL A 60 7.68 14.86 -4.52
N MET A 61 7.96 15.42 -5.70
CA MET A 61 7.20 15.14 -6.94
C MET A 61 7.22 13.64 -7.31
N TRP A 62 8.35 12.95 -7.15
CA TRP A 62 8.47 11.53 -7.47
C TRP A 62 7.67 10.66 -6.51
N ARG A 63 7.72 11.01 -5.23
CA ARG A 63 6.92 10.37 -4.19
C ARG A 63 5.42 10.56 -4.44
N LEU A 64 5.01 11.77 -4.83
CA LEU A 64 3.62 12.08 -5.18
C LEU A 64 3.15 11.35 -6.43
N LEU A 65 3.98 11.23 -7.47
CA LEU A 65 3.63 10.48 -8.67
C LEU A 65 3.45 8.98 -8.37
N LEU A 66 4.39 8.39 -7.62
CA LEU A 66 4.34 6.96 -7.29
C LEU A 66 3.22 6.60 -6.32
N PHE A 67 2.87 7.50 -5.39
CA PHE A 67 1.74 7.29 -4.47
C PHE A 67 0.41 7.83 -5.00
N GLY A 68 0.44 8.74 -5.97
CA GLY A 68 -0.75 9.35 -6.56
C GLY A 68 -1.50 8.39 -7.47
N TRP A 69 -0.78 7.57 -8.24
CA TRP A 69 -1.42 6.60 -9.13
C TRP A 69 -2.22 5.51 -8.39
N PRO A 70 -1.70 4.85 -7.32
CA PRO A 70 -2.46 3.86 -6.56
C PRO A 70 -3.62 4.49 -5.81
N LEU A 71 -3.46 5.74 -5.34
CA LEU A 71 -4.52 6.50 -4.70
C LEU A 71 -5.66 6.79 -5.68
N ALA A 72 -5.35 7.27 -6.88
CA ALA A 72 -6.34 7.50 -7.92
C ALA A 72 -7.06 6.20 -8.31
N MET A 73 -6.32 5.09 -8.44
CA MET A 73 -6.92 3.78 -8.72
C MET A 73 -7.83 3.30 -7.59
N ALA A 74 -7.41 3.44 -6.32
CA ALA A 74 -8.23 3.06 -5.16
C ALA A 74 -9.53 3.89 -5.10
N CYS A 75 -9.45 5.21 -5.32
CA CYS A 75 -10.62 6.07 -5.40
C CYS A 75 -11.55 5.66 -6.55
N GLY A 76 -11.00 5.35 -7.73
CA GLY A 76 -11.78 4.90 -8.88
C GLY A 76 -12.51 3.58 -8.63
N ILE A 77 -11.85 2.61 -8.00
CA ILE A 77 -12.46 1.32 -7.64
C ILE A 77 -13.58 1.54 -6.61
N LEU A 78 -13.35 2.32 -5.57
CA LEU A 78 -14.37 2.61 -4.56
C LEU A 78 -15.59 3.30 -5.18
N PHE A 79 -15.36 4.29 -6.04
CA PHE A 79 -16.43 4.98 -6.74
C PHE A 79 -17.23 4.00 -7.63
N ALA A 80 -16.54 3.15 -8.39
CA ALA A 80 -17.18 2.15 -9.23
C ALA A 80 -18.00 1.12 -8.45
N MET A 81 -17.66 0.82 -7.19
CA MET A 81 -18.43 -0.07 -6.33
C MET A 81 -19.63 0.61 -5.66
N MET A 82 -19.72 1.95 -5.69
CA MET A 82 -20.84 2.72 -5.14
C MET A 82 -21.94 3.00 -6.15
N VAL A 83 -21.68 2.83 -7.45
CA VAL A 83 -22.60 3.07 -8.57
C VAL A 83 -23.21 1.74 -9.02
#